data_AF-A0A4C1VL97-F1
#
_entry.id   AF-A0A4C1VL97-F1
#
_cell.length_a   1.000
_cell.length_b   1.000
_cell.length_c   1.000
_cell.angle_alpha   90.00
_cell.angle_beta   90.00
_cell.angle_gamma   90.00
#
_symmetry.space_group_name_H-M   'P 1'
#
loop_
_entity.id
_entity.type
_entity.pdbx_description
1 polymer ?
#
loop_
_entity_poly.entity_id
_entity_poly.type
_entity_poly.pdbx_seq_one_letter_code
_entity_poly.pdbx_strand_id
1 'polypeptide(L)'
;MKDAAGSNPRSYSRRLLESLGPSKDIINRHLKSLGKICRSCRIVPHELNAIRAKRRRSAHVAPWLPKDERFIKRIVTCDEKWIYVNNPNAENQ
;
A
#
# COMPACT_ATOMS: atom_id res chain seq x y z
N MET A 1 6.98 -20.38 12.61
CA MET A 1 5.81 -19.69 12.00
C MET A 1 5.96 -18.17 11.93
N LYS A 2 6.49 -17.52 12.98
CA LYS A 2 6.81 -16.09 13.00
C LYS A 2 7.75 -15.67 11.86
N ASP A 3 8.76 -16.47 11.56
CA ASP A 3 9.77 -16.17 10.52
C ASP A 3 9.20 -16.32 9.10
N ALA A 4 8.38 -17.36 8.87
CA ALA A 4 7.71 -17.58 7.57
C ALA A 4 6.72 -16.46 7.22
N ALA A 5 5.90 -16.03 8.20
CA ALA A 5 4.98 -14.92 8.02
C ALA A 5 5.69 -13.55 7.92
N GLY A 6 6.88 -13.40 8.51
CA GLY A 6 7.71 -12.21 8.40
C GLY A 6 8.41 -12.08 7.05
N SER A 7 8.91 -13.20 6.50
CA SER A 7 9.64 -13.24 5.22
C SER A 7 8.73 -12.92 4.03
N ASN A 8 7.50 -13.45 4.02
CA ASN A 8 6.50 -13.10 3.01
C ASN A 8 5.18 -12.65 3.66
N PRO A 9 4.99 -11.34 3.88
CA PRO A 9 3.81 -10.81 4.57
C PRO A 9 2.50 -10.97 3.78
N ARG A 10 2.57 -11.38 2.50
CA ARG A 10 1.41 -11.63 1.63
C ARG A 10 1.10 -13.11 1.45
N SER A 11 1.70 -13.98 2.25
CA SER A 11 1.46 -15.41 2.18
C SER A 11 0.05 -15.78 2.69
N TYR A 12 -0.66 -16.58 1.91
CA TYR A 12 -1.98 -17.09 2.29
C TYR A 12 -1.82 -18.27 3.26
N SER A 13 -2.83 -18.52 4.10
CA SER A 13 -2.82 -19.63 5.07
C SER A 13 -2.58 -21.00 4.42
N ARG A 14 -2.95 -21.18 3.14
CA ARG A 14 -2.69 -22.40 2.35
C ARG A 14 -1.23 -22.57 1.95
N ARG A 15 -0.56 -21.51 1.53
CA ARG A 15 0.90 -21.55 1.27
C ARG A 15 1.68 -21.78 2.56
N LEU A 16 1.20 -21.20 3.67
CA LEU A 16 1.76 -21.47 4.99
C LEU A 16 1.56 -22.95 5.38
N LEU A 17 0.39 -23.54 5.11
CA LEU A 17 0.12 -24.98 5.33
C LEU A 17 1.11 -25.88 4.59
N GLU A 18 1.33 -25.64 3.29
CA GLU A 18 2.30 -26.38 2.48
C GLU A 18 3.73 -26.30 3.04
N SER A 19 4.11 -25.15 3.59
CA SER A 19 5.46 -24.94 4.14
C SER A 19 5.66 -25.43 5.58
N LEU A 20 4.60 -25.54 6.37
CA LEU A 20 4.69 -25.77 7.82
C LEU A 20 4.13 -27.13 8.25
N GLY A 21 3.18 -27.72 7.51
CA GLY A 21 2.55 -29.01 7.81
C GLY A 21 1.30 -29.05 8.73
N PRO A 22 0.97 -28.05 9.58
CA PRO A 22 -0.21 -28.13 10.46
C PRO A 22 -1.47 -27.61 9.79
N SER A 23 -2.62 -28.20 10.13
CA SER A 23 -3.96 -27.81 9.65
C SER A 23 -4.22 -26.28 9.68
N LYS A 24 -5.01 -25.80 8.71
CA LYS A 24 -5.40 -24.38 8.54
C LYS A 24 -5.91 -23.73 9.82
N ASP A 25 -6.62 -24.48 10.67
CA ASP A 25 -7.18 -23.96 11.92
C ASP A 25 -6.13 -23.73 13.01
N ILE A 26 -5.08 -24.54 13.04
CA ILE A 26 -3.95 -24.37 13.95
C ILE A 26 -3.16 -23.13 13.53
N ILE A 27 -2.93 -22.97 12.23
CA ILE A 27 -2.28 -21.79 11.62
C ILE A 27 -3.04 -20.51 11.97
N ASN A 28 -4.37 -20.50 11.79
CA ASN A 28 -5.19 -19.33 12.09
C ASN A 28 -5.18 -18.98 13.59
N ARG A 29 -5.29 -19.97 14.48
CA ARG A 29 -5.19 -19.74 15.93
C ARG A 29 -3.83 -19.16 16.32
N HIS A 30 -2.76 -19.70 15.75
CA HIS A 30 -1.40 -19.25 16.04
C HIS A 30 -1.10 -17.86 15.46
N LEU A 31 -1.62 -17.53 14.27
CA LEU A 31 -1.50 -16.17 13.72
C LEU A 31 -2.26 -15.15 14.58
N LYS A 32 -3.45 -15.52 15.09
CA LYS A 32 -4.20 -14.69 16.04
C LYS A 32 -3.44 -14.48 17.35
N SER A 33 -2.84 -15.52 17.93
CA SER A 33 -2.04 -15.38 19.15
C SER A 33 -0.79 -14.53 18.96
N LEU A 34 -0.23 -14.49 17.75
CA LEU A 34 0.87 -13.60 17.36
C LEU A 34 0.41 -12.17 16.98
N GLY A 35 -0.89 -11.86 17.08
CA GLY A 35 -1.46 -10.56 16.73
C GLY A 35 -1.41 -10.23 15.23
N LYS A 36 -1.29 -11.25 14.36
CA LYS A 36 -1.26 -11.06 12.90
C LYS A 36 -2.67 -10.97 12.34
N ILE A 37 -2.88 -9.99 11.46
CA ILE A 37 -4.15 -9.74 10.79
C ILE A 37 -3.96 -9.71 9.27
N CYS A 38 -4.94 -10.24 8.55
CA CYS A 38 -4.98 -10.13 7.09
C CYS A 38 -5.59 -8.78 6.73
N ARG A 39 -4.77 -7.86 6.20
CA ARG A 39 -5.24 -6.60 5.63
C ARG A 39 -5.17 -6.65 4.11
N SER A 40 -6.14 -6.04 3.45
CA SER A 40 -6.10 -5.86 2.00
C SER A 40 -4.83 -5.11 1.59
N CYS A 41 -4.27 -5.51 0.45
CA CYS A 41 -3.10 -4.82 -0.10
C CYS A 41 -3.47 -3.40 -0.50
N ARG A 42 -2.53 -2.46 -0.29
CA ARG A 42 -2.67 -1.11 -0.82
C ARG A 42 -2.73 -1.16 -2.34
N ILE A 43 -3.74 -0.53 -2.94
CA ILE A 43 -3.81 -0.32 -4.38
C ILE A 43 -2.75 0.73 -4.74
N VAL A 44 -1.78 0.34 -5.57
CA VAL A 44 -0.73 1.23 -6.08
C VAL A 44 -1.09 1.57 -7.52
N PRO A 45 -1.12 2.86 -7.94
CA PRO A 45 -1.59 3.23 -9.27
C PRO A 45 -0.79 2.61 -10.42
N HIS A 46 0.50 2.40 -10.24
CA HIS A 46 1.37 1.79 -11.25
C HIS A 46 2.62 1.19 -10.61
N GLU A 47 3.12 0.13 -11.21
CA GLU A 47 4.44 -0.40 -10.89
C GLU A 47 5.53 0.50 -11.47
N LEU A 48 6.51 0.84 -10.64
CA LEU A 48 7.61 1.74 -11.02
C LEU A 48 8.85 0.92 -11.36
N ASN A 49 9.43 1.19 -12.53
CA ASN A 49 10.79 0.75 -12.81
C ASN A 49 11.82 1.61 -12.06
N ALA A 50 13.05 1.11 -11.94
CA ALA A 50 14.12 1.79 -11.18
C ALA A 50 14.39 3.22 -11.66
N ILE A 51 14.30 3.45 -12.98
CA ILE A 51 14.53 4.76 -13.59
C ILE A 51 13.43 5.76 -13.22
N ARG A 52 12.15 5.37 -13.35
CA ARG A 52 11.00 6.20 -12.96
C ARG A 52 11.00 6.45 -11.46
N ALA A 53 11.37 5.47 -10.65
CA ALA A 53 11.53 5.63 -9.21
C ALA A 53 12.62 6.66 -8.87
N LYS A 54 13.80 6.57 -9.50
CA LYS A 54 14.89 7.55 -9.33
C LYS A 54 14.45 8.95 -9.76
N ARG A 55 13.81 9.08 -10.93
CA ARG A 55 13.28 10.35 -11.44
C ARG A 55 12.28 10.99 -10.48
N ARG A 56 11.33 10.21 -9.97
CA ARG A 56 10.35 10.69 -8.96
C ARG A 56 11.05 11.17 -7.70
N ARG A 57 12.06 10.45 -7.22
CA ARG A 57 12.84 10.86 -6.04
C ARG A 57 13.56 12.17 -6.29
N SER A 58 14.29 12.30 -7.41
CA SER A 58 14.98 13.54 -7.76
C SER A 58 14.03 14.73 -7.92
N ALA A 59 12.90 14.52 -8.60
CA ALA A 59 11.87 15.55 -8.80
C ALA A 59 11.13 15.92 -7.51
N HIS A 60 11.11 15.06 -6.49
CA HIS A 60 10.58 15.41 -5.16
C HIS A 60 11.64 16.05 -4.26
N VAL A 61 12.93 15.89 -4.54
CA VAL A 61 13.95 16.58 -3.74
C VAL A 61 14.14 18.00 -4.25
N ALA A 62 14.18 18.22 -5.57
CA ALA A 62 14.52 19.52 -6.15
C ALA A 62 13.57 20.70 -5.79
N PRO A 63 12.23 20.57 -5.84
CA PRO A 63 11.31 21.67 -5.53
C PRO A 63 11.12 21.94 -4.03
N TRP A 64 11.54 21.02 -3.16
CA TRP A 64 11.29 21.08 -1.71
C TRP A 64 12.54 21.50 -0.91
N LEU A 65 13.66 21.77 -1.60
CA LEU A 65 14.90 22.27 -1.01
C LEU A 65 14.72 23.67 -0.41
N PRO A 66 14.01 24.62 -1.06
CA PRO A 66 13.52 25.79 -0.37
C PRO A 66 12.15 25.43 0.23
N LYS A 67 12.05 25.28 1.54
CA LYS A 67 10.77 25.36 2.26
C LYS A 67 10.22 26.79 2.24
N ASP A 68 10.28 27.44 1.07
CA ASP A 68 9.79 28.81 0.92
C ASP A 68 8.29 28.75 0.72
N GLU A 69 7.55 29.03 1.80
CA GLU A 69 6.10 29.12 1.79
C GLU A 69 5.58 30.10 0.74
N ARG A 70 6.38 31.10 0.35
CA ARG A 70 6.01 32.07 -0.69
C ARG A 70 5.91 31.43 -2.08
N PHE A 71 6.72 30.41 -2.35
CA PHE A 71 6.67 29.70 -3.63
C PHE A 71 5.43 28.78 -3.69
N ILE A 72 5.16 28.01 -2.63
CA ILE A 72 4.02 27.08 -2.58
C ILE A 72 2.70 27.82 -2.75
N LYS A 73 2.55 29.00 -2.11
CA LYS A 73 1.34 29.84 -2.20
C LYS A 73 1.04 30.36 -3.62
N ARG A 74 2.00 30.28 -4.55
CA ARG A 74 1.85 30.73 -5.94
C ARG A 74 1.56 29.59 -6.92
N ILE A 75 1.67 28.33 -6.49
CA ILE A 75 1.43 27.18 -7.37
C ILE A 75 -0.08 27.05 -7.60
N VAL A 76 -0.50 27.19 -8.86
CA VAL A 76 -1.86 26.86 -9.31
C VAL A 76 -1.79 25.50 -10.01
N THR A 77 -2.53 24.52 -9.51
CA THR A 77 -2.63 23.18 -10.12
C THR A 77 -4.03 22.94 -10.65
N CYS A 78 -4.13 22.33 -11.83
CA CYS A 78 -5.39 21.85 -12.39
C CYS A 78 -5.24 20.37 -12.75
N ASP A 79 -6.31 19.61 -12.57
CA ASP A 79 -6.41 18.23 -13.04
C ASP A 79 -7.86 17.94 -13.45
N GLU A 80 -8.04 17.06 -14.41
CA GLU A 80 -9.36 16.66 -14.88
C GLU A 80 -9.80 15.41 -14.12
N LYS A 81 -11.02 15.47 -13.57
CA LYS A 81 -11.62 14.33 -12.88
C LYS A 81 -12.96 14.00 -13.50
N TRP A 82 -13.14 12.75 -13.88
CA TRP A 82 -14.43 12.22 -14.32
C TRP A 82 -15.47 12.32 -13.19
N ILE A 83 -16.64 12.88 -13.50
CA ILE A 83 -17.80 12.94 -12.60
C ILE A 83 -18.81 11.91 -13.08
N TYR A 84 -19.09 10.92 -12.24
CA TYR A 84 -20.11 9.92 -12.53
C TYR A 84 -21.51 10.50 -12.32
N VAL A 85 -22.43 10.21 -13.25
CA VAL A 85 -23.84 10.67 -13.20
C VAL A 85 -24.57 10.10 -11.98
N ASN A 86 -24.26 8.87 -11.59
CA ASN A 86 -24.73 8.27 -10.35
C ASN A 86 -23.50 7.85 -9.52
N ASN A 87 -23.36 8.39 -8.31
CA ASN A 87 -22.24 8.11 -7.43
C ASN A 87 -22.62 6.97 -6.45
N PRO A 88 -22.11 5.74 -6.63
CA PRO A 88 -22.45 4.61 -5.76
C PRO A 88 -21.92 4.74 -4.32
N ASN A 89 -21.07 5.73 -4.04
CA ASN A 89 -20.44 5.93 -2.73
C ASN A 89 -21.14 6.98 -1.83
N ALA A 90 -22.33 7.47 -2.20
CA ALA A 90 -23.02 8.52 -1.46
C ALA A 90 -23.51 8.09 -0.04
N GLU A 91 -23.55 6.79 0.27
CA GLU A 91 -23.98 6.29 1.58
C GLU A 91 -22.88 6.26 2.67
N ASN A 92 -21.62 6.61 2.35
CA ASN A 92 -20.49 6.53 3.29
C ASN A 92 -19.79 7.89 3.51
N GLN A 93 -20.52 9.00 3.43
CA GLN A 93 -20.02 10.33 3.81
C GLN A 93 -20.76 10.87 5.03
#